data_AF-A0A2G4H5I2-F1
#
_entry.id   AF-A0A2G4H5I2-F1
#
_cell.length_a   1.000
_cell.length_b   1.000
_cell.length_c   1.000
_cell.angle_alpha   90.00
_cell.angle_beta   90.00
_cell.angle_gamma   90.00
#
_symmetry.space_group_name_H-M   'P 1'
#
loop_
_entity.id
_entity.type
_entity.pdbx_description
1 polymer ?
#
loop_
_entity_poly.entity_id
_entity_poly.type
_entity_poly.pdbx_seq_one_letter_code
_entity_poly.pdbx_strand_id
1 'polypeptide(L)'
;MAQPVFQQQMRVKQGSLRRQLNGPELTLSRHDLRTSMLEGAIGRVDPITGDVLEAAWRAGACFDAWTEHHREDAYRTALSAAGRDLEVEATQERDPLDPLACDHVCSGVTKEFLLDEWWQRRAERPTGDCRGDGCSECSACLGPVRNRLVAA
;
A
#
# COMPACT_ATOMS: atom_id res chain seq x y z
N MET A 1 1.89 3.96 27.48
CA MET A 1 1.83 3.41 26.11
C MET A 1 1.85 4.60 25.17
N ALA A 2 2.98 4.85 24.50
CA ALA A 2 3.12 6.00 23.61
C ALA A 2 2.19 5.80 22.41
N GLN A 3 1.30 6.75 22.16
CA GLN A 3 0.49 6.73 20.94
C GLN A 3 1.46 6.92 19.75
N PRO A 4 1.43 6.06 18.73
CA PRO A 4 2.39 6.14 17.64
C PRO A 4 2.24 7.48 16.88
N VAL A 5 3.35 8.20 16.68
CA VAL A 5 3.38 9.63 16.29
C VAL A 5 2.75 9.84 14.90
N PHE A 6 2.95 8.88 13.99
CA PHE A 6 2.48 9.00 12.61
C PHE A 6 0.96 8.87 12.50
N GLN A 7 0.34 7.87 13.14
CA GLN A 7 -1.12 7.75 13.16
C GLN A 7 -1.80 9.01 13.71
N GLN A 8 -1.23 9.62 14.75
CA GLN A 8 -1.76 10.85 15.33
C GLN A 8 -1.67 12.02 14.34
N GLN A 9 -0.54 12.19 13.66
CA GLN A 9 -0.39 13.20 12.61
C GLN A 9 -1.40 12.99 11.47
N MET A 10 -1.60 11.75 11.02
CA MET A 10 -2.54 11.43 9.95
C MET A 10 -4.00 11.70 10.35
N ARG A 11 -4.39 11.39 11.60
CA ARG A 11 -5.72 11.76 12.13
C ARG A 11 -5.94 13.26 12.11
N VAL A 12 -4.95 14.05 12.52
CA VAL A 12 -5.03 15.51 12.50
C VAL A 12 -5.19 16.04 11.07
N LYS A 13 -4.38 15.55 10.13
CA LYS A 13 -4.44 15.92 8.70
C LYS A 13 -5.80 15.58 8.08
N GLN A 14 -6.25 14.32 8.23
CA GLN A 14 -7.57 13.90 7.74
C GLN A 14 -8.71 14.69 8.38
N GLY A 15 -8.60 15.01 9.68
CA GLY A 15 -9.56 15.87 10.38
C GLY A 15 -9.60 17.29 9.83
N SER A 16 -8.46 17.86 9.45
CA SER A 16 -8.38 19.17 8.81
C SER A 16 -9.05 19.18 7.44
N LEU A 17 -8.75 18.17 6.60
CA LEU A 17 -9.40 18.03 5.30
C LEU A 17 -10.92 17.92 5.43
N ARG A 18 -11.41 17.13 6.39
CA ARG A 18 -12.86 17.00 6.63
C ARG A 18 -13.52 18.33 7.04
N ARG A 19 -12.81 19.18 7.78
CA ARG A 19 -13.34 20.50 8.17
C ARG A 19 -13.34 21.50 7.03
N GLN A 20 -12.36 21.42 6.13
CA GLN A 20 -12.21 22.38 5.02
C GLN A 20 -13.00 21.97 3.78
N LEU A 21 -13.22 20.66 3.58
CA LEU A 21 -13.90 20.08 2.42
C LEU A 21 -15.28 19.55 2.83
N ASN A 22 -16.13 20.42 3.39
CA ASN A 22 -17.47 20.09 3.89
C ASN A 22 -18.62 20.76 3.08
N GLY A 23 -18.34 21.15 1.84
CA GLY A 23 -19.34 21.75 0.96
C GLY A 23 -20.43 20.75 0.52
N PRO A 24 -21.67 21.21 0.26
CA PRO A 24 -22.81 20.33 -0.06
C PRO A 24 -22.64 19.55 -1.38
N GLU A 25 -21.77 20.02 -2.28
CA GLU A 25 -21.48 19.37 -3.57
C GLU A 25 -20.22 18.47 -3.51
N LEU A 26 -19.59 18.32 -2.34
CA LEU A 26 -18.34 17.61 -2.16
C LEU A 26 -18.52 16.39 -1.24
N THR A 27 -18.27 15.20 -1.78
CA THR A 27 -18.18 13.97 -0.99
C THR A 27 -16.72 13.56 -0.85
N LEU A 28 -16.19 13.64 0.37
CA LEU A 28 -14.83 13.22 0.67
C LEU A 28 -14.81 11.74 1.08
N SER A 29 -14.35 10.87 0.17
CA SER A 29 -14.04 9.47 0.49
C SER A 29 -12.62 9.35 1.04
N ARG A 30 -12.42 8.50 2.05
CA ARG A 30 -11.12 8.26 2.68
C ARG A 30 -11.05 6.82 3.20
N HIS A 31 -9.87 6.24 3.18
CA HIS A 31 -9.60 4.98 3.86
C HIS A 31 -9.45 5.17 5.37
N ASP A 32 -9.87 4.16 6.15
CA ASP A 32 -9.62 4.12 7.59
C ASP A 32 -8.12 3.97 7.86
N LEU A 33 -7.61 4.77 8.81
CA LEU A 33 -6.18 4.79 9.08
C LEU A 33 -5.68 3.46 9.64
N ARG A 34 -6.48 2.72 10.41
CA ARG A 34 -6.02 1.45 11.01
C ARG A 34 -5.88 0.38 9.94
N THR A 35 -6.88 0.29 9.06
CA THR A 35 -6.82 -0.56 7.86
C THR A 35 -5.62 -0.21 7.00
N SER A 36 -5.38 1.07 6.68
CA SER A 36 -4.22 1.46 5.87
C SER A 36 -2.87 1.14 6.54
N MET A 37 -2.78 1.24 7.86
CA MET A 37 -1.56 0.85 8.59
C MET A 37 -1.33 -0.66 8.52
N LEU A 38 -2.39 -1.45 8.68
CA LEU A 38 -2.29 -2.89 8.52
C LEU A 38 -1.87 -3.27 7.11
N GLU A 39 -2.53 -2.72 6.09
CA GLU A 39 -2.18 -2.92 4.67
C GLU A 39 -0.72 -2.58 4.39
N GLY A 40 -0.22 -1.44 4.92
CA GLY A 40 1.17 -1.04 4.77
C GLY A 40 2.16 -1.98 5.44
N ALA A 41 1.80 -2.57 6.59
CA ALA A 41 2.65 -3.51 7.30
C ALA A 41 2.67 -4.90 6.62
N ILE A 42 1.50 -5.45 6.27
CA ILE A 42 1.40 -6.80 5.69
C ILE A 42 1.75 -6.82 4.19
N GLY A 43 1.48 -5.73 3.46
CA GLY A 43 1.73 -5.62 2.02
C GLY A 43 3.21 -5.66 1.64
N ARG A 44 4.11 -5.58 2.64
CA ARG A 44 5.55 -5.77 2.48
C ARG A 44 5.96 -7.22 2.27
N VAL A 45 5.09 -8.16 2.64
CA VAL A 45 5.26 -9.61 2.46
C VAL A 45 6.62 -10.07 2.97
N ASP A 46 6.88 -9.90 4.26
CA ASP A 46 8.09 -10.40 4.93
C ASP A 46 7.96 -11.91 5.21
N PRO A 47 9.05 -12.68 5.39
CA PRO A 47 8.95 -14.11 5.72
C PRO A 47 8.05 -14.41 6.94
N ILE A 48 7.98 -13.50 7.92
CA ILE A 48 7.13 -13.66 9.10
C ILE A 48 5.65 -13.34 8.86
N THR A 49 5.30 -12.72 7.72
CA THR A 49 3.94 -12.21 7.47
C THR A 49 2.91 -13.34 7.53
N GLY A 50 3.25 -14.54 7.04
CA GLY A 50 2.37 -15.71 7.15
C GLY A 50 2.03 -16.07 8.60
N ASP A 51 3.04 -16.15 9.47
CA ASP A 51 2.87 -16.47 10.89
C ASP A 51 2.05 -15.40 11.62
N VAL A 52 2.28 -14.12 11.29
CA VAL A 52 1.52 -12.99 11.84
C VAL A 52 0.04 -13.07 11.44
N LEU A 53 -0.25 -13.35 10.16
CA LEU A 53 -1.62 -13.51 9.67
C LEU A 53 -2.31 -14.70 10.34
N GLU A 54 -1.63 -15.84 10.47
CA GLU A 54 -2.19 -17.01 11.14
C GLU A 54 -2.48 -16.74 12.62
N ALA A 55 -1.55 -16.11 13.33
CA ALA A 55 -1.72 -15.77 14.74
C ALA A 55 -2.89 -14.79 14.96
N ALA A 56 -2.99 -13.75 14.11
CA ALA A 56 -4.10 -12.79 14.17
C ALA A 56 -5.44 -13.48 13.88
N TRP A 57 -5.50 -14.36 12.88
CA TRP A 57 -6.70 -15.14 12.56
C TRP A 57 -7.10 -16.06 13.73
N ARG A 58 -6.15 -16.77 14.34
CA ARG A 58 -6.40 -17.60 15.55
C ARG A 58 -6.89 -16.76 16.74
N ALA A 59 -6.51 -15.49 16.80
CA ALA A 59 -7.02 -14.52 17.79
C ALA A 59 -8.38 -13.89 17.39
N GLY A 60 -8.99 -14.34 16.30
CA GLY A 60 -10.32 -13.94 15.85
C GLY A 60 -10.34 -12.75 14.90
N ALA A 61 -9.23 -12.39 14.25
CA ALA A 61 -9.24 -11.46 13.13
C ALA A 61 -9.86 -12.13 11.89
N CYS A 62 -10.81 -11.45 11.24
CA CYS A 62 -11.45 -11.89 10.02
C CYS A 62 -12.16 -10.70 9.37
N PHE A 63 -12.32 -10.71 8.04
CA PHE A 63 -12.96 -9.63 7.28
C PHE A 63 -12.30 -8.25 7.50
N ASP A 64 -10.98 -8.21 7.61
CA ASP A 64 -10.24 -6.97 7.95
C ASP A 64 -10.31 -5.85 6.90
N ALA A 65 -10.80 -6.15 5.70
CA ALA A 65 -11.13 -5.15 4.67
C ALA A 65 -12.37 -4.31 5.02
N TRP A 66 -13.22 -4.77 5.94
CA TRP A 66 -14.36 -4.03 6.45
C TRP A 66 -13.99 -3.35 7.76
N THR A 67 -14.17 -2.04 7.84
CA THR A 67 -13.67 -1.22 8.96
C THR A 67 -14.31 -1.61 10.29
N GLU A 68 -15.56 -2.09 10.25
CA GLU A 68 -16.32 -2.60 11.39
C GLU A 68 -15.80 -3.93 11.95
N HIS A 69 -15.07 -4.71 11.14
CA HIS A 69 -14.50 -6.01 11.53
C HIS A 69 -13.00 -5.96 11.81
N HIS A 70 -12.34 -4.86 11.46
CA HIS A 70 -10.90 -4.68 11.61
C HIS A 70 -10.43 -4.84 13.07
N ARG A 71 -9.58 -5.84 13.33
CA ARG A 71 -9.06 -6.16 14.67
C ARG A 71 -7.58 -5.80 14.83
N GLU A 72 -7.26 -4.50 14.86
CA GLU A 72 -5.88 -4.01 14.97
C GLU A 72 -5.09 -4.64 16.15
N ASP A 73 -5.74 -4.83 17.30
CA ASP A 73 -5.11 -5.40 18.50
C ASP A 73 -4.59 -6.83 18.29
N ALA A 74 -5.28 -7.64 17.47
CA ALA A 74 -4.85 -8.99 17.14
C ALA A 74 -3.54 -8.97 16.34
N TYR A 75 -3.45 -8.08 15.35
CA TYR A 75 -2.25 -7.88 14.54
C TYR A 75 -1.10 -7.28 15.33
N ARG A 76 -1.36 -6.28 16.18
CA ARG A 76 -0.33 -5.72 17.08
C ARG A 76 0.25 -6.79 18.01
N THR A 77 -0.60 -7.64 18.56
CA THR A 77 -0.17 -8.73 19.44
C THR A 77 0.67 -9.76 18.68
N ALA A 78 0.23 -10.16 17.49
CA ALA A 78 0.96 -11.10 16.63
C ALA A 78 2.33 -10.55 16.20
N LEU A 79 2.40 -9.29 15.75
CA LEU A 79 3.66 -8.63 15.40
C LEU A 79 4.59 -8.48 16.61
N SER A 80 4.06 -8.07 17.75
CA SER A 80 4.83 -7.92 18.99
C SER A 80 5.45 -9.25 19.44
N ALA A 81 4.71 -10.37 19.30
CA ALA A 81 5.24 -11.71 19.58
C ALA A 81 6.42 -12.10 18.65
N ALA A 82 6.46 -11.53 17.43
CA ALA A 82 7.58 -11.66 16.50
C ALA A 82 8.66 -10.57 16.67
N GLY A 83 8.57 -9.73 17.71
CA GLY A 83 9.51 -8.63 17.95
C GLY A 83 9.39 -7.47 16.95
N ARG A 84 8.23 -7.29 16.33
CA ARG A 84 7.93 -6.20 15.38
C ARG A 84 6.88 -5.25 15.93
N ASP A 85 6.84 -4.04 15.37
CA ASP A 85 5.81 -3.04 15.66
C ASP A 85 5.04 -2.68 14.39
N LEU A 86 3.71 -2.58 14.50
CA LEU A 86 2.83 -2.30 13.37
C LEU A 86 3.12 -0.95 12.69
N GLU A 87 3.39 0.11 13.45
CA GLU A 87 3.66 1.42 12.85
C GLU A 87 5.04 1.46 12.19
N VAL A 88 6.05 0.84 12.81
CA VAL A 88 7.38 0.70 12.21
C VAL A 88 7.29 -0.07 10.89
N GLU A 89 6.65 -1.25 10.90
CA GLU A 89 6.47 -2.05 9.70
C GLU A 89 5.68 -1.29 8.63
N ALA A 90 4.65 -0.51 8.98
CA ALA A 90 3.91 0.27 7.98
C ALA A 90 4.73 1.42 7.35
N THR A 91 5.56 2.10 8.14
CA THR A 91 6.10 3.42 7.77
C THR A 91 7.60 3.44 7.45
N GLN A 92 8.35 2.42 7.86
CA GLN A 92 9.80 2.38 7.67
C GLN A 92 10.19 2.42 6.20
N GLU A 93 11.15 3.27 5.85
CA GLU A 93 11.74 3.29 4.51
C GLU A 93 12.65 2.06 4.30
N ARG A 94 12.61 1.47 3.12
CA ARG A 94 13.48 0.37 2.69
C ARG A 94 14.42 0.86 1.61
N ASP A 95 15.62 0.28 1.54
CA ASP A 95 16.46 0.49 0.39
C ASP A 95 15.76 -0.12 -0.84
N PRO A 96 15.50 0.65 -1.91
CA PRO A 96 14.89 0.12 -3.11
C PRO A 96 15.71 -1.02 -3.77
N LEU A 97 17.02 -1.09 -3.51
CA LEU A 97 17.91 -2.12 -4.06
C LEU A 97 17.96 -3.38 -3.21
N ASP A 98 17.37 -3.40 -2.01
CA ASP A 98 17.32 -4.60 -1.19
C ASP A 98 16.46 -5.70 -1.88
N PRO A 99 16.80 -6.98 -1.69
CA PRO A 99 15.92 -8.08 -2.08
C PRO A 99 14.57 -7.95 -1.37
N LEU A 100 13.48 -8.03 -2.14
CA LEU A 100 12.14 -8.09 -1.58
C LEU A 100 11.77 -9.55 -1.40
N ALA A 101 11.08 -9.87 -0.30
CA ALA A 101 10.61 -11.23 -0.08
C ALA A 101 9.59 -11.68 -1.14
N CYS A 102 8.97 -10.76 -1.88
CA CYS A 102 8.14 -11.02 -3.05
C CYS A 102 8.88 -11.01 -4.40
N ASP A 103 10.22 -10.90 -4.45
CA ASP A 103 10.99 -10.88 -5.72
C ASP A 103 10.80 -12.16 -6.56
N HIS A 104 10.34 -13.25 -5.95
CA HIS A 104 10.01 -14.50 -6.62
C HIS A 104 8.65 -14.48 -7.35
N VAL A 105 7.83 -13.45 -7.13
CA VAL A 105 6.50 -13.31 -7.73
C VAL A 105 6.61 -12.62 -9.08
N CYS A 106 6.15 -13.28 -10.14
CA CYS A 106 6.10 -12.70 -11.48
C CYS A 106 4.77 -11.96 -11.69
N SER A 107 4.82 -10.63 -11.73
CA SER A 107 3.66 -9.76 -11.98
C SER A 107 3.44 -9.43 -13.46
N GLY A 108 4.35 -9.84 -14.34
CA GLY A 108 4.40 -9.41 -15.74
C GLY A 108 5.08 -8.05 -15.96
N VAL A 109 5.42 -7.33 -14.88
CA VAL A 109 6.22 -6.11 -14.92
C VAL A 109 7.58 -6.39 -14.29
N THR A 110 8.66 -5.88 -14.88
CA THR A 110 10.01 -6.11 -14.38
C THR A 110 10.30 -5.28 -13.13
N LYS A 111 11.16 -5.78 -12.23
CA LYS A 111 11.57 -5.04 -11.03
C LYS A 111 12.31 -3.76 -11.41
N GLU A 112 13.10 -3.81 -12.48
CA GLU A 112 13.85 -2.69 -13.03
C GLU A 112 12.91 -1.54 -13.45
N PHE A 113 11.79 -1.86 -14.11
CA PHE A 113 10.78 -0.86 -14.46
C PHE A 113 10.16 -0.23 -13.21
N LEU A 114 9.78 -1.03 -12.20
CA LEU A 114 9.21 -0.52 -10.95
C LEU A 114 10.19 0.38 -10.18
N LEU A 115 11.49 0.08 -10.25
CA LEU A 115 12.55 0.91 -9.66
C LEU A 115 12.71 2.23 -10.40
N ASP A 116 12.68 2.22 -11.74
CA ASP A 116 12.68 3.45 -12.54
C ASP A 116 11.46 4.32 -12.21
N GLU A 117 10.25 3.76 -12.21
CA GLU A 117 9.02 4.46 -11.82
C GLU A 117 9.14 5.10 -10.43
N TRP A 118 9.77 4.41 -9.48
CA TRP A 118 9.99 4.93 -8.14
C TRP A 118 10.95 6.14 -8.13
N TRP A 119 12.06 6.10 -8.89
CA TRP A 119 12.97 7.24 -9.05
C TRP A 119 12.32 8.40 -9.81
N GLN A 120 11.54 8.12 -10.85
CA GLN A 120 10.79 9.10 -11.62
C GLN A 120 9.78 9.83 -10.74
N ARG A 121 9.00 9.08 -9.95
CA ARG A 121 8.08 9.64 -8.95
C ARG A 121 8.79 10.55 -7.96
N ARG A 122 9.97 10.16 -7.47
CA ARG A 122 10.77 11.01 -6.57
C ARG A 122 11.26 12.30 -7.23
N ALA A 123 11.48 12.26 -8.54
CA ALA A 123 11.82 13.42 -9.35
C ALA A 123 10.60 14.20 -9.85
N GLU A 124 9.38 13.87 -9.37
CA GLU A 124 8.12 14.47 -9.82
C GLU A 124 7.90 14.35 -11.34
N ARG A 125 8.48 13.33 -11.96
CA ARG A 125 8.34 13.03 -13.38
C ARG A 125 7.29 11.93 -13.57
N PRO A 126 6.12 12.23 -14.13
CA PRO A 126 5.12 11.22 -14.42
C PRO A 126 5.52 10.42 -15.66
N THR A 127 5.14 9.16 -15.67
CA THR A 127 5.27 8.29 -16.85
C THR A 127 4.16 8.59 -17.84
N GLY A 128 4.55 8.74 -19.12
CA GLY A 128 3.64 9.07 -20.20
C GLY A 128 2.58 8.00 -20.46
N ASP A 129 1.53 8.38 -21.17
CA ASP A 129 0.47 7.46 -21.58
C ASP A 129 0.94 6.64 -22.77
N CYS A 130 1.17 5.34 -22.57
CA CYS A 130 1.69 4.47 -23.61
C CYS A 130 0.77 4.30 -24.83
N ARG A 131 -0.48 4.79 -24.76
CA ARG A 131 -1.40 4.86 -25.89
C ARG A 131 -1.06 5.99 -26.87
N GLY A 132 -0.40 7.05 -26.41
CA GLY A 132 -0.09 8.26 -27.20
C GLY A 132 1.38 8.63 -27.24
N ASP A 133 2.11 8.46 -26.13
CA ASP A 133 3.48 8.93 -25.94
C ASP A 133 4.54 7.88 -26.31
N GLY A 134 4.11 6.67 -26.71
CA GLY A 134 4.98 5.53 -27.02
C GLY A 134 5.10 4.53 -25.86
N CYS A 135 5.61 3.34 -26.16
CA CYS A 135 5.71 2.26 -25.17
C CYS A 135 6.66 2.65 -24.01
N SER A 136 6.20 2.51 -22.77
CA SER A 136 7.03 2.72 -21.56
C SER A 136 7.88 1.49 -21.18
N GLU A 137 7.87 0.44 -22.00
CA GLU A 137 8.64 -0.79 -21.81
C GLU A 137 8.40 -1.52 -20.47
N CYS A 138 7.21 -1.33 -19.89
CA CYS A 138 6.83 -1.92 -18.60
C CYS A 138 6.63 -3.45 -18.62
N SER A 139 6.77 -4.11 -19.78
CA SER A 139 6.57 -5.56 -19.97
C SER A 139 5.15 -6.11 -19.72
N ALA A 140 4.19 -5.27 -19.31
CA ALA A 140 2.82 -5.69 -19.02
C ALA A 140 2.07 -6.27 -20.24
N CYS A 141 2.43 -5.83 -21.45
CA CYS A 141 1.84 -6.34 -22.68
C CYS A 141 2.80 -7.29 -23.39
N LEU A 142 2.28 -8.42 -23.89
CA LEU A 142 3.04 -9.39 -24.66
C LEU A 142 2.74 -9.24 -26.15
N GLY A 143 3.79 -9.06 -26.97
CA GLY A 143 3.67 -8.96 -28.42
C GLY A 143 3.23 -7.58 -28.94
N PRO A 144 2.86 -7.46 -30.22
CA PRO A 144 2.49 -6.17 -30.82
C PRO A 144 1.20 -5.63 -30.18
N VAL A 145 1.33 -4.54 -29.44
CA VAL A 145 0.22 -3.82 -28.80
C VAL A 145 -0.41 -2.86 -29.79
N ARG A 146 -1.74 -2.85 -29.89
CA ARG A 146 -2.49 -1.88 -30.68
C ARG A 146 -3.65 -1.33 -29.87
N ASN A 147 -3.86 -0.02 -29.95
CA ASN A 147 -5.04 0.61 -29.37
C ASN A 147 -6.29 0.09 -30.09
N ARG A 148 -7.21 -0.57 -29.35
CA ARG A 148 -8.54 -0.88 -29.86
C ARG A 148 -9.48 0.25 -29.45
N LEU A 149 -9.52 1.28 -30.27
CA LEU A 149 -10.50 2.34 -30.10
C LEU A 149 -11.88 1.76 -30.40
N VAL A 150 -12.80 1.83 -29.44
CA VAL A 150 -14.22 1.52 -29.70
C VAL A 150 -14.68 2.57 -30.70
N ALA A 151 -15.11 2.14 -31.88
CA ALA A 151 -15.63 3.07 -32.88
C ALA A 151 -16.80 3.85 -32.26
N ALA A 152 -16.76 5.18 -32.39
CA ALA A 152 -17.83 6.08 -31.97
C ALA A 152 -19.10 5.88 -32.81
#